data_AF-A0A955R6S3-F1
#
_entry.id   AF-A0A955R6S3-F1
#
_cell.length_a   1.000
_cell.length_b   1.000
_cell.length_c   1.000
_cell.angle_alpha   90.00
_cell.angle_beta   90.00
_cell.angle_gamma   90.00
#
_symmetry.space_group_name_H-M   'P 1'
#
loop_
_entity.id
_entity.type
_entity.pdbx_description
1 polymer ?
#
loop_
_entity_poly.entity_id
_entity_poly.type
_entity_poly.pdbx_seq_one_letter_code
_entity_poly.pdbx_strand_id
1 'polypeptide(L)'
;MNEIRTLLASTALFAGVVGCTAGAGATGTSSSALTLTGRVEQTGFESPATTVRATRAGSPAVEAPIASEGSFSIALPAGVGYSVDFLSANKASALVFPRSSGKIGRGFDVSGSGAFDLGVVRRIGDPAQHQFRFVSAGAALSNDAGTPSDGDGECEDGIDPSTGAVCVDEDAATDGACERQDGDVESADDSGADVEADDDTESDDDGAAATDAVVADHNLPSSVRCPDAAGDPDNVECEDGIDPATGAECDGGPSANQDDGTGG
;
A
#
# COMPACT_ATOMS: atom_id res chain seq x y z
N MET A 1 -35.44 39.50 -8.20
CA MET A 1 -34.85 39.17 -9.51
C MET A 1 -33.36 39.46 -9.39
N ASN A 2 -32.57 38.46 -9.02
CA ASN A 2 -31.12 38.63 -8.85
C ASN A 2 -30.41 37.87 -9.97
N GLU A 3 -29.64 38.62 -10.74
CA GLU A 3 -28.85 38.13 -11.87
C GLU A 3 -27.65 37.30 -11.38
N ILE A 4 -27.58 36.05 -11.83
CA ILE A 4 -26.41 35.19 -11.65
C ILE A 4 -25.40 35.55 -12.73
N ARG A 5 -24.30 36.20 -12.33
CA ARG A 5 -23.15 36.49 -13.20
C ARG A 5 -22.29 35.23 -13.35
N THR A 6 -22.43 34.54 -14.48
CA THR A 6 -21.54 33.47 -14.92
C THR A 6 -20.15 34.05 -15.25
N LEU A 7 -19.16 33.76 -14.41
CA LEU A 7 -17.75 34.02 -14.70
C LEU A 7 -17.20 32.90 -15.60
N LEU A 8 -16.98 33.24 -16.87
CA LEU A 8 -16.18 32.44 -17.82
C LEU A 8 -14.72 32.47 -17.35
N ALA A 9 -14.24 31.37 -16.77
CA ALA A 9 -12.83 31.17 -16.47
C ALA A 9 -12.09 30.74 -17.75
N SER A 10 -11.26 31.65 -18.25
CA SER A 10 -10.35 31.47 -19.39
C SER A 10 -9.46 30.23 -19.23
N THR A 11 -9.65 29.25 -20.11
CA THR A 11 -8.75 28.12 -20.28
C THR A 11 -7.49 28.63 -21.00
N ALA A 12 -6.40 28.85 -20.25
CA ALA A 12 -5.09 29.14 -20.83
C ALA A 12 -4.46 27.83 -21.31
N LEU A 13 -4.49 27.62 -22.62
CA LEU A 13 -3.82 26.51 -23.31
C LEU A 13 -2.30 26.73 -23.24
N PHE A 14 -1.64 26.16 -22.24
CA PHE A 14 -0.18 26.11 -22.19
C PHE A 14 0.34 25.02 -23.15
N ALA A 15 0.68 25.43 -24.36
CA ALA A 15 1.49 24.63 -25.29
C ALA A 15 2.95 24.59 -24.78
N GLY A 16 3.21 23.71 -23.83
CA GLY A 16 4.56 23.39 -23.35
C GLY A 16 5.31 22.58 -24.41
N VAL A 17 6.37 23.17 -24.95
CA VAL A 17 7.31 22.54 -25.88
C VAL A 17 7.95 21.34 -25.19
N VAL A 18 7.55 20.12 -25.56
CA VAL A 18 8.24 18.89 -25.18
C VAL A 18 9.49 18.78 -26.04
N GLY A 19 10.61 19.26 -25.51
CA GLY A 19 11.93 18.98 -26.04
C GLY A 19 12.32 17.54 -25.72
N CYS A 20 12.14 16.62 -26.67
CA CYS A 20 12.68 15.26 -26.59
C CYS A 20 14.21 15.31 -26.78
N THR A 21 14.97 15.58 -25.72
CA THR A 21 16.39 15.23 -25.67
C THR A 21 16.50 13.74 -25.43
N ALA A 22 16.66 12.97 -26.51
CA ALA A 22 17.05 11.56 -26.46
C ALA A 22 18.49 11.45 -25.93
N GLY A 23 18.64 11.43 -24.60
CA GLY A 23 19.88 11.09 -23.92
C GLY A 23 20.05 9.58 -23.90
N ALA A 24 21.05 9.09 -24.65
CA ALA A 24 21.46 7.70 -24.62
C ALA A 24 22.10 7.34 -23.27
N GLY A 25 21.71 6.19 -22.71
CA GLY A 25 22.57 5.38 -21.87
C GLY A 25 22.59 5.68 -20.37
N ALA A 26 21.45 5.58 -19.70
CA ALA A 26 21.45 5.05 -18.33
C ALA A 26 20.88 3.63 -18.42
N THR A 27 21.72 2.61 -18.25
CA THR A 27 21.27 1.27 -17.86
C THR A 27 20.64 1.41 -16.49
N GLY A 28 19.37 1.81 -16.49
CA GLY A 28 18.57 2.01 -15.30
C GLY A 28 18.43 0.66 -14.63
N THR A 29 19.06 0.50 -13.47
CA THR A 29 18.60 -0.47 -12.49
C THR A 29 17.11 -0.22 -12.34
N SER A 30 16.28 -1.15 -12.81
CA SER A 30 14.84 -1.11 -12.61
C SER A 30 14.62 -1.08 -11.11
N SER A 31 14.49 0.12 -10.55
CA SER A 31 14.19 0.28 -9.13
C SER A 31 12.86 -0.40 -8.89
N SER A 32 12.86 -1.46 -8.09
CA SER A 32 11.63 -2.08 -7.62
C SER A 32 10.74 -0.98 -7.05
N ALA A 33 9.55 -0.85 -7.66
CA ALA A 33 8.57 0.15 -7.29
C ALA A 33 7.24 -0.53 -7.02
N LEU A 34 6.61 -0.16 -5.91
CA LEU A 34 5.24 -0.51 -5.59
C LEU A 34 4.30 0.47 -6.29
N THR A 35 3.35 -0.04 -7.07
CA THR A 35 2.30 0.78 -7.65
C THR A 35 1.11 0.81 -6.70
N LEU A 36 0.86 1.96 -6.08
CA LEU A 36 -0.32 2.17 -5.27
C LEU A 36 -1.45 2.71 -6.15
N THR A 37 -2.60 2.05 -6.10
CA THR A 37 -3.82 2.42 -6.85
C THR A 37 -4.99 2.63 -5.91
N GLY A 38 -6.03 3.30 -6.39
CA GLY A 38 -7.28 3.46 -5.66
C GLY A 38 -8.20 4.47 -6.31
N ARG A 39 -9.30 4.77 -5.63
CA ARG A 39 -10.29 5.75 -6.06
C ARG A 39 -10.70 6.68 -4.93
N VAL A 40 -10.49 7.98 -5.10
CA VAL A 40 -10.91 9.00 -4.14
C VAL A 40 -12.39 9.33 -4.32
N GLU A 41 -13.16 9.26 -3.23
CA GLU A 41 -14.52 9.77 -3.18
C GLU A 41 -14.51 11.31 -3.15
N GLN A 42 -14.90 11.94 -4.26
CA GLN A 42 -14.76 13.38 -4.46
C GLN A 42 -15.75 14.24 -3.65
N THR A 43 -16.89 13.68 -3.26
CA THR A 43 -18.01 14.39 -2.60
C THR A 43 -17.70 14.84 -1.17
N GLY A 44 -16.76 14.17 -0.49
CA GLY A 44 -16.39 14.49 0.90
C GLY A 44 -15.46 15.70 1.05
N PHE A 45 -14.82 16.13 -0.04
CA PHE A 45 -13.85 17.22 -0.03
C PHE A 45 -14.50 18.58 -0.31
N GLU A 46 -13.97 19.65 0.29
CA GLU A 46 -14.41 21.03 0.01
C GLU A 46 -14.14 21.43 -1.46
N SER A 47 -13.11 20.84 -2.07
CA SER A 47 -12.84 20.92 -3.50
C SER A 47 -12.37 19.54 -3.98
N PRO A 48 -12.57 19.17 -5.25
CA PRO A 48 -12.10 17.88 -5.73
C PRO A 48 -10.59 17.68 -5.47
N ALA A 49 -10.23 16.49 -5.00
CA ALA A 49 -8.83 16.11 -4.87
C ALA A 49 -8.25 15.87 -6.25
N THR A 50 -7.13 16.53 -6.57
CA THR A 50 -6.52 16.52 -7.92
C THR A 50 -5.16 15.84 -7.96
N THR A 51 -4.52 15.66 -6.80
CA THR A 51 -3.17 15.09 -6.73
C THR A 51 -3.07 14.17 -5.52
N VAL A 52 -2.49 12.99 -5.73
CA VAL A 52 -1.99 12.13 -4.64
C VAL A 52 -0.49 12.38 -4.50
N ARG A 53 -0.02 12.54 -3.27
CA ARG A 53 1.39 12.82 -2.96
C ARG A 53 1.89 11.86 -1.91
N ALA A 54 2.98 11.15 -2.22
CA ALA A 54 3.72 10.37 -1.24
C ALA A 54 4.99 11.11 -0.82
N THR A 55 5.23 11.20 0.48
CA THR A 55 6.43 11.84 1.03
C THR A 55 7.21 10.89 1.94
N ARG A 56 8.53 11.01 1.91
CA ARG A 56 9.48 10.28 2.73
C ARG A 56 10.59 11.22 3.16
N ALA A 57 11.02 11.12 4.41
CA ALA A 57 12.10 11.96 4.94
C ALA A 57 13.38 11.86 4.08
N GLY A 58 13.96 13.01 3.74
CA GLY A 58 15.19 13.09 2.95
C GLY A 58 15.04 12.75 1.46
N SER A 59 13.83 12.48 0.97
CA SER A 59 13.56 12.19 -0.44
C SER A 59 12.61 13.24 -1.06
N PRO A 60 12.73 13.54 -2.36
CA PRO A 60 11.70 14.33 -3.05
C PRO A 60 10.34 13.65 -2.97
N ALA A 61 9.27 14.44 -2.88
CA ALA A 61 7.91 13.93 -2.94
C ALA A 61 7.64 13.29 -4.31
N VAL A 62 6.90 12.18 -4.31
CA VAL A 62 6.35 11.56 -5.51
C VAL A 62 4.90 12.00 -5.63
N GLU A 63 4.50 12.50 -6.79
CA GLU A 63 3.14 12.99 -7.04
C GLU A 63 2.54 12.32 -8.27
N ALA A 64 1.25 12.05 -8.23
CA ALA A 64 0.49 11.57 -9.38
C ALA A 64 -0.87 12.30 -9.47
N PRO A 65 -1.38 12.55 -10.70
CA PRO A 65 -2.68 13.16 -10.87
C PRO A 65 -3.80 12.21 -10.43
N ILE A 66 -4.85 12.78 -9.85
CA ILE A 66 -6.13 12.11 -9.61
C ILE A 66 -7.06 12.51 -10.75
N ALA A 67 -7.65 11.53 -11.42
CA ALA A 67 -8.59 11.77 -12.50
C ALA A 67 -9.91 12.38 -11.97
N SER A 68 -10.72 12.95 -12.87
CA SER A 68 -11.99 13.59 -12.49
C SER A 68 -12.99 12.65 -11.81
N GLU A 69 -12.92 11.37 -12.13
CA GLU A 69 -13.72 10.30 -11.53
C GLU A 69 -13.11 9.75 -10.23
N GLY A 70 -11.97 10.28 -9.79
CA GLY A 70 -11.28 9.94 -8.55
C GLY A 70 -10.19 8.87 -8.66
N SER A 71 -10.00 8.25 -9.82
CA SER A 71 -8.99 7.19 -9.99
C SER A 71 -7.56 7.77 -9.90
N PHE A 72 -6.63 7.01 -9.33
CA PHE A 72 -5.20 7.37 -9.31
C PHE A 72 -4.29 6.13 -9.37
N SER A 73 -3.04 6.36 -9.77
CA SER A 73 -1.96 5.38 -9.73
C SER A 73 -0.64 6.11 -9.47
N ILE A 74 0.09 5.70 -8.42
CA ILE A 74 1.37 6.29 -8.02
C ILE A 74 2.41 5.19 -7.80
N ALA A 75 3.57 5.31 -8.44
CA ALA A 75 4.67 4.37 -8.30
C ALA A 75 5.65 4.85 -7.23
N LEU A 76 5.83 4.05 -6.18
CA LEU A 76 6.67 4.36 -5.02
C LEU A 76 7.93 3.48 -5.06
N PRO A 77 9.14 4.07 -5.09
CA PRO A 77 10.36 3.29 -4.97
C PRO A 77 10.48 2.68 -3.57
N ALA A 78 11.26 1.61 -3.44
CA ALA A 78 11.57 1.03 -2.14
C ALA A 78 12.11 2.08 -1.14
N GLY A 79 11.60 2.05 0.08
CA GLY A 79 11.90 3.03 1.12
C GLY A 79 11.06 2.86 2.36
N VAL A 80 11.52 3.45 3.46
CA VAL A 80 10.85 3.40 4.77
C VAL A 80 10.26 4.76 5.14
N GLY A 81 9.18 4.74 5.91
CA GLY A 81 8.54 5.94 6.46
C GLY A 81 7.82 6.79 5.41
N TYR A 82 7.11 6.15 4.48
CA TYR A 82 6.23 6.85 3.56
C TYR A 82 4.97 7.34 4.26
N SER A 83 4.53 8.54 3.93
CA SER A 83 3.18 9.04 4.20
C SER A 83 2.51 9.46 2.90
N VAL A 84 1.19 9.35 2.82
CA VAL A 84 0.40 9.73 1.64
C VAL A 84 -0.57 10.84 2.00
N ASP A 85 -0.59 11.89 1.19
CA ASP A 85 -1.55 12.99 1.26
C ASP A 85 -2.38 13.06 -0.02
N PHE A 86 -3.63 13.47 0.12
CA PHE A 86 -4.51 13.82 -0.99
C PHE A 86 -4.70 15.34 -1.03
N LEU A 87 -4.33 15.96 -2.14
CA LEU A 87 -4.33 17.40 -2.30
C LEU A 87 -5.59 17.87 -3.01
N SER A 88 -6.32 18.78 -2.36
CA SER A 88 -7.51 19.46 -2.87
C SER A 88 -7.28 20.97 -2.79
N ALA A 89 -7.16 21.62 -3.96
CA ALA A 89 -6.82 23.03 -4.11
C ALA A 89 -5.52 23.43 -3.35
N ASN A 90 -5.64 23.83 -2.08
CA ASN A 90 -4.52 24.22 -1.21
C ASN A 90 -4.51 23.49 0.14
N LYS A 91 -5.28 22.41 0.27
CA LYS A 91 -5.37 21.60 1.49
C LYS A 91 -4.84 20.20 1.21
N ALA A 92 -4.18 19.62 2.20
CA ALA A 92 -3.73 18.25 2.20
C ALA A 92 -4.54 17.49 3.25
N SER A 93 -5.10 16.35 2.85
CA SER A 93 -5.79 15.42 3.74
C SER A 93 -4.93 14.16 3.83
N ALA A 94 -4.47 13.83 5.04
CA ALA A 94 -3.51 12.74 5.24
C ALA A 94 -4.23 11.38 5.18
N LEU A 95 -3.65 10.40 4.50
CA LEU A 95 -4.08 9.01 4.60
C LEU A 95 -3.75 8.50 6.01
N VAL A 96 -4.76 7.97 6.68
CA VAL A 96 -4.61 7.36 8.00
C VAL A 96 -5.04 5.90 7.97
N PHE A 97 -4.37 5.11 8.81
CA PHE A 97 -4.62 3.69 9.00
C PHE A 97 -5.04 3.46 10.45
N PRO A 98 -6.34 3.52 10.77
CA PRO A 98 -6.82 3.13 12.09
C PRO A 98 -6.42 1.67 12.37
N ARG A 99 -6.04 1.37 13.62
CA ARG A 99 -5.65 0.02 14.08
C ARG A 99 -6.49 -0.40 15.30
N SER A 100 -6.75 -1.69 15.51
CA SER A 100 -7.45 -2.27 16.68
C SER A 100 -6.87 -1.81 18.00
N SER A 101 -5.55 -1.56 18.03
CA SER A 101 -4.85 -1.00 19.18
C SER A 101 -5.35 0.39 19.61
N GLY A 102 -6.23 1.03 18.82
CA GLY A 102 -6.69 2.40 19.01
C GLY A 102 -5.73 3.46 18.49
N LYS A 103 -4.57 3.05 17.96
CA LYS A 103 -3.59 3.96 17.34
C LYS A 103 -3.98 4.27 15.90
N ILE A 104 -3.64 5.48 15.46
CA ILE A 104 -3.81 5.93 14.08
C ILE A 104 -2.44 5.97 13.42
N GLY A 105 -2.18 5.04 12.50
CA GLY A 105 -0.97 5.04 11.69
C GLY A 105 -1.05 6.04 10.54
N ARG A 106 0.09 6.62 10.15
CA ARG A 106 0.23 7.47 8.95
C ARG A 106 1.38 7.05 8.04
N GLY A 107 2.21 6.15 8.55
CA GLY A 107 3.43 5.67 7.93
C GLY A 107 3.28 4.25 7.40
N PHE A 108 3.98 3.95 6.31
CA PHE A 108 4.23 2.58 5.87
C PHE A 108 5.58 2.47 5.17
N ASP A 109 6.09 1.25 5.08
CA ASP A 109 7.33 0.92 4.38
C ASP A 109 7.03 0.18 3.06
N VAL A 110 7.86 0.46 2.04
CA VAL A 110 7.85 -0.21 0.74
C VAL A 110 9.16 -0.97 0.61
N SER A 111 9.13 -2.30 0.62
CA SER A 111 10.35 -3.11 0.53
C SER A 111 10.50 -3.88 -0.78
N GLY A 112 9.47 -3.92 -1.64
CA GLY A 112 9.46 -4.69 -2.89
C GLY A 112 8.75 -3.97 -4.04
N SER A 113 8.64 -4.64 -5.18
CA SER A 113 7.82 -4.19 -6.32
C SER A 113 6.50 -4.93 -6.40
N GLY A 114 5.45 -4.26 -6.83
CA GLY A 114 4.15 -4.91 -7.03
C GLY A 114 3.06 -3.89 -7.24
N ALA A 115 1.82 -4.28 -6.96
CA ALA A 115 0.68 -3.37 -6.93
C ALA A 115 -0.10 -3.57 -5.62
N PHE A 116 -0.61 -2.47 -5.07
CA PHE A 116 -1.53 -2.47 -3.95
C PHE A 116 -2.72 -1.56 -4.27
N ASP A 117 -3.93 -2.06 -4.10
CA ASP A 117 -5.15 -1.29 -4.30
C ASP A 117 -5.74 -0.87 -2.94
N LEU A 118 -5.83 0.44 -2.71
CA LEU A 118 -6.45 1.05 -1.54
C LEU A 118 -7.99 0.95 -1.55
N GLY A 119 -8.59 0.56 -2.68
CA GLY A 119 -10.03 0.60 -2.85
C GLY A 119 -10.55 2.05 -2.89
N VAL A 120 -11.68 2.32 -2.24
CA VAL A 120 -12.22 3.68 -2.14
C VAL A 120 -11.57 4.42 -0.96
N VAL A 121 -11.08 5.63 -1.24
CA VAL A 121 -10.52 6.55 -0.25
C VAL A 121 -11.55 7.62 0.07
N ARG A 122 -11.98 7.71 1.33
CA ARG A 122 -13.00 8.65 1.81
C ARG A 122 -12.43 9.65 2.79
N ARG A 123 -12.86 10.89 2.68
CA ARG A 123 -12.50 11.95 3.62
C ARG A 123 -13.33 11.83 4.90
N ILE A 124 -12.64 11.81 6.04
CA ILE A 124 -13.27 11.75 7.36
C ILE A 124 -13.14 13.06 8.13
N GLY A 125 -12.32 14.03 7.71
CA GLY A 125 -12.14 15.26 8.50
C GLY A 125 -11.15 15.05 9.64
N ASP A 126 -11.45 15.58 10.84
CA ASP A 126 -10.57 15.40 12.01
C ASP A 126 -10.72 13.97 12.55
N PRO A 127 -9.69 13.10 12.41
CA PRO A 127 -9.81 11.71 12.79
C PRO A 127 -10.03 11.51 14.30
N ALA A 128 -9.67 12.48 15.15
CA ALA A 128 -9.90 12.42 16.59
C ALA A 128 -11.39 12.56 16.97
N GLN A 129 -12.24 13.01 16.04
CA GLN A 129 -13.69 13.14 16.25
C GLN A 129 -14.48 11.92 15.77
N HIS A 130 -13.81 10.91 15.19
CA HIS A 130 -14.46 9.74 14.58
C HIS A 130 -14.32 8.50 15.45
N GLN A 131 -15.35 7.65 15.40
CA GLN A 131 -15.29 6.28 15.92
C GLN A 131 -14.98 5.33 14.77
N PHE A 132 -14.08 4.38 15.02
CA PHE A 132 -13.69 3.36 14.05
C PHE A 132 -14.19 2.00 14.55
N ARG A 133 -14.79 1.22 13.65
CA ARG A 133 -15.17 -0.17 13.90
C ARG A 133 -14.27 -1.05 13.04
N PHE A 134 -13.48 -1.89 13.69
CA PHE A 134 -12.63 -2.85 13.03
C PHE A 134 -13.45 -4.08 12.69
N VAL A 135 -13.49 -4.42 11.40
CA VAL A 135 -14.13 -5.64 10.90
C VAL A 135 -13.05 -6.61 10.47
N SER A 136 -13.27 -7.89 10.75
CA SER A 136 -12.38 -8.96 10.32
C SER A 136 -12.65 -9.35 8.88
N ALA A 137 -11.60 -9.71 8.14
CA ALA A 137 -11.70 -10.19 6.78
C ALA A 137 -12.62 -11.40 6.72
N GLY A 138 -13.71 -11.26 5.98
CA GLY A 138 -14.81 -12.22 5.91
C GLY A 138 -16.17 -11.60 6.26
N ALA A 139 -16.20 -10.55 7.09
CA ALA A 139 -17.36 -9.67 7.18
C ALA A 139 -17.26 -8.68 6.01
N ALA A 140 -17.81 -9.05 4.86
CA ALA A 140 -17.69 -8.26 3.65
C ALA A 140 -18.05 -6.79 3.91
N LEU A 141 -17.14 -5.86 3.58
CA LEU A 141 -17.49 -4.48 3.27
C LEU A 141 -18.27 -4.51 1.95
N SER A 142 -19.51 -4.99 2.01
CA SER A 142 -20.33 -5.17 0.83
C SER A 142 -20.81 -3.81 0.35
N ASN A 143 -20.24 -3.33 -0.75
CA ASN A 143 -20.79 -2.19 -1.51
C ASN A 143 -22.01 -2.62 -2.36
N ASP A 144 -22.45 -3.88 -2.26
CA ASP A 144 -23.58 -4.39 -3.04
C ASP A 144 -24.89 -4.05 -2.32
N ALA A 145 -25.52 -2.95 -2.74
CA ALA A 145 -26.79 -2.41 -2.21
C ALA A 145 -28.02 -3.32 -2.41
N GLY A 146 -27.84 -4.62 -2.61
CA GLY A 146 -28.83 -5.53 -3.18
C GLY A 146 -29.43 -6.56 -2.23
N THR A 147 -28.80 -6.89 -1.10
CA THR A 147 -29.31 -7.96 -0.24
C THR A 147 -29.24 -7.56 1.24
N PRO A 148 -30.38 -7.32 1.91
CA PRO A 148 -30.39 -7.13 3.35
C PRO A 148 -29.98 -8.44 4.02
N SER A 149 -28.74 -8.50 4.55
CA SER A 149 -28.33 -9.54 5.49
C SER A 149 -29.03 -9.28 6.83
N ASP A 150 -29.84 -10.24 7.26
CA ASP A 150 -30.62 -10.15 8.49
C ASP A 150 -29.71 -10.33 9.73
N GLY A 151 -29.06 -9.24 10.17
CA GLY A 151 -28.85 -9.02 11.61
C GLY A 151 -27.44 -8.96 12.17
N ASP A 152 -26.39 -8.92 11.37
CA ASP A 152 -25.00 -8.79 11.82
C ASP A 152 -24.33 -7.48 11.44
N GLY A 153 -25.10 -6.39 11.37
CA GLY A 153 -24.57 -5.02 11.35
C GLY A 153 -23.41 -4.83 10.37
N GLU A 154 -23.63 -5.28 9.12
CA GLU A 154 -22.71 -5.11 8.02
C GLU A 154 -22.47 -3.62 7.74
N CYS A 155 -21.28 -3.30 7.27
CA CYS A 155 -20.91 -1.93 6.96
C CYS A 155 -21.45 -1.54 5.59
N GLU A 156 -22.39 -0.60 5.55
CA GLU A 156 -22.95 -0.06 4.32
C GLU A 156 -22.05 1.09 3.85
N ASP A 157 -21.47 0.96 2.65
CA ASP A 157 -20.57 1.95 2.06
C ASP A 157 -19.36 2.33 2.93
N GLY A 158 -18.89 1.39 3.76
CA GLY A 158 -17.78 1.60 4.70
C GLY A 158 -18.18 2.32 5.99
N ILE A 159 -19.48 2.45 6.27
CA ILE A 159 -20.03 3.03 7.50
C ILE A 159 -20.95 2.02 8.18
N ASP A 160 -20.81 1.86 9.50
CA ASP A 160 -21.75 1.09 10.29
C ASP A 160 -23.06 1.88 10.42
N PRO A 161 -24.18 1.42 9.85
CA PRO A 161 -25.44 2.18 9.84
C PRO A 161 -26.04 2.35 11.25
N SER A 162 -25.66 1.50 12.22
CA SER A 162 -26.17 1.54 13.59
C SER A 162 -25.42 2.52 14.49
N THR A 163 -24.13 2.71 14.26
CA THR A 163 -23.26 3.56 15.11
C THR A 163 -22.74 4.81 14.40
N GLY A 164 -22.76 4.83 13.07
CA GLY A 164 -22.07 5.83 12.26
C GLY A 164 -20.54 5.69 12.29
N ALA A 165 -20.01 4.60 12.86
CA ALA A 165 -18.58 4.35 12.89
C ALA A 165 -18.05 4.06 11.48
N VAL A 166 -16.84 4.53 11.21
CA VAL A 166 -16.12 4.18 9.98
C VAL A 166 -15.67 2.74 10.11
N CYS A 167 -16.09 1.90 9.18
CA CYS A 167 -15.65 0.52 9.14
C CYS A 167 -14.29 0.41 8.49
N VAL A 168 -13.40 -0.32 9.15
CA VAL A 168 -12.01 -0.47 8.75
C VAL A 168 -11.70 -1.95 8.73
N ASP A 169 -11.29 -2.46 7.57
CA ASP A 169 -10.74 -3.80 7.49
C ASP A 169 -9.31 -3.76 8.04
N GLU A 170 -9.11 -4.36 9.20
CA GLU A 170 -7.79 -4.50 9.80
C GLU A 170 -7.12 -5.81 9.41
N ASP A 171 -7.95 -6.81 9.14
CA ASP A 171 -7.54 -8.15 8.80
C ASP A 171 -7.42 -8.27 7.29
N ALA A 172 -7.03 -7.20 6.57
CA ALA A 172 -6.58 -7.28 5.20
C ALA A 172 -5.45 -8.28 5.17
N ALA A 173 -5.88 -9.50 4.94
CA ALA A 173 -5.20 -10.75 4.97
C ALA A 173 -3.75 -10.53 4.58
N THR A 174 -2.81 -10.97 5.40
CA THR A 174 -1.46 -11.32 4.92
C THR A 174 -1.53 -12.22 3.67
N ASP A 175 -2.68 -12.85 3.47
CA ASP A 175 -3.25 -13.62 2.37
C ASP A 175 -3.85 -12.74 1.22
N GLY A 176 -3.60 -11.43 1.19
CA GLY A 176 -4.05 -10.53 0.12
C GLY A 176 -2.95 -9.65 -0.47
N ALA A 177 -1.86 -9.44 0.28
CA ALA A 177 -0.67 -8.77 -0.22
C ALA A 177 0.24 -9.78 -0.95
N CYS A 178 -0.22 -10.24 -2.12
CA CYS A 178 0.49 -11.15 -3.04
C CYS A 178 0.53 -12.63 -2.60
N GLU A 179 -0.60 -13.33 -2.63
CA GLU A 179 -0.57 -14.79 -2.46
C GLU A 179 0.24 -15.46 -3.57
N ARG A 180 1.38 -16.04 -3.18
CA ARG A 180 1.83 -17.30 -3.78
C ARG A 180 0.99 -18.41 -3.15
N GLN A 181 0.16 -19.02 -3.98
CA GLN A 181 -0.62 -20.21 -3.65
C GLN A 181 0.27 -21.45 -3.82
N ASP A 182 1.31 -21.59 -2.98
CA ASP A 182 2.20 -22.76 -3.03
C ASP A 182 2.20 -23.46 -1.67
N GLY A 183 1.82 -24.74 -1.69
CA GLY A 183 1.32 -25.49 -0.54
C GLY A 183 2.35 -26.03 0.46
N ASP A 184 1.79 -26.54 1.56
CA ASP A 184 2.34 -27.55 2.46
C ASP A 184 3.77 -27.34 2.97
N VAL A 185 3.98 -26.34 3.82
CA VAL A 185 5.12 -26.31 4.75
C VAL A 185 4.66 -26.71 6.14
N GLU A 186 4.73 -28.01 6.40
CA GLU A 186 4.69 -28.63 7.74
C GLU A 186 5.92 -28.17 8.53
N SER A 187 5.85 -27.00 9.19
CA SER A 187 6.91 -26.53 10.09
C SER A 187 6.67 -27.04 11.51
N ALA A 188 7.63 -27.83 11.98
CA ALA A 188 7.70 -28.44 13.29
C ALA A 188 7.76 -27.42 14.43
N ASP A 189 7.18 -27.82 15.57
CA ASP A 189 7.34 -27.27 16.91
C ASP A 189 8.79 -26.82 17.19
N ASP A 190 8.99 -25.52 17.42
CA ASP A 190 10.13 -25.03 18.21
C ASP A 190 9.63 -24.10 19.31
N SER A 191 9.56 -24.68 20.51
CA SER A 191 9.15 -24.04 21.75
C SER A 191 10.36 -23.46 22.47
N GLY A 192 10.32 -22.15 22.76
CA GLY A 192 10.95 -21.59 23.95
C GLY A 192 11.97 -20.50 23.71
N ALA A 193 11.51 -19.26 23.74
CA ALA A 193 12.33 -18.14 24.20
C ALA A 193 11.43 -17.09 24.87
N ASP A 194 11.55 -17.00 26.19
CA ASP A 194 11.11 -15.85 26.98
C ASP A 194 11.83 -14.61 26.46
N VAL A 195 11.08 -13.69 25.85
CA VAL A 195 11.58 -12.36 25.49
C VAL A 195 10.88 -11.36 26.40
N GLU A 196 11.63 -10.90 27.40
CA GLU A 196 11.27 -9.78 28.28
C GLU A 196 11.10 -8.52 27.40
N ALA A 197 9.85 -8.15 27.17
CA ALA A 197 9.48 -6.97 26.40
C ALA A 197 9.49 -5.73 27.29
N ASP A 198 10.70 -5.21 27.54
CA ASP A 198 10.90 -3.84 28.02
C ASP A 198 11.19 -2.95 26.79
N ASP A 199 10.15 -2.37 26.18
CA ASP A 199 10.35 -1.21 25.29
C ASP A 199 9.19 -0.23 25.44
N ASP A 200 9.28 0.56 26.51
CA ASP A 200 8.54 1.80 26.75
C ASP A 200 9.02 2.89 25.76
N THR A 201 8.93 2.63 24.46
CA THR A 201 9.10 3.69 23.47
C THR A 201 7.82 4.54 23.44
N GLU A 202 7.72 5.45 24.41
CA GLU A 202 6.80 6.59 24.38
C GLU A 202 7.21 7.45 23.17
N SER A 203 6.70 7.09 22.00
CA SER A 203 6.78 7.95 20.83
C SER A 203 5.81 9.10 21.07
N ASP A 204 6.33 10.17 21.67
CA ASP A 204 5.70 11.49 21.73
C ASP A 204 5.54 12.04 20.30
N ASP A 205 4.65 11.42 19.52
CA ASP A 205 4.23 11.91 18.22
C ASP A 205 3.18 13.00 18.43
N ASP A 206 3.63 14.12 18.99
CA ASP A 206 2.93 15.42 19.00
C ASP A 206 2.83 16.03 17.58
N GLY A 207 2.97 15.20 16.54
CA GLY A 207 2.77 15.57 15.15
C GLY A 207 1.41 16.20 15.00
N ALA A 208 1.40 17.52 14.83
CA ALA A 208 0.22 18.38 14.72
C ALA A 208 -0.93 17.61 14.08
N ALA A 209 -1.96 17.33 14.90
CA ALA A 209 -3.10 16.50 14.49
C ALA A 209 -3.53 16.95 13.10
N ALA A 210 -3.47 16.02 12.14
CA ALA A 210 -3.93 16.30 10.81
C ALA A 210 -5.39 16.73 10.95
N THR A 211 -5.66 18.02 10.74
CA THR A 211 -7.02 18.57 10.87
C THR A 211 -7.94 18.03 9.78
N ASP A 212 -7.36 17.31 8.82
CA ASP A 212 -8.06 16.62 7.77
C ASP A 212 -7.37 15.29 7.42
N ALA A 213 -8.15 14.21 7.47
CA ALA A 213 -7.70 12.86 7.21
C ALA A 213 -8.64 12.16 6.21
N VAL A 214 -8.09 11.15 5.56
CA VAL A 214 -8.81 10.21 4.71
C VAL A 214 -8.50 8.79 5.16
N VAL A 215 -9.46 7.90 4.98
CA VAL A 215 -9.32 6.45 5.19
C VAL A 215 -9.49 5.73 3.87
N ALA A 216 -8.83 4.60 3.72
CA ALA A 216 -9.01 3.69 2.59
C ALA A 216 -9.92 2.52 3.01
N ASP A 217 -10.61 1.91 2.05
CA ASP A 217 -11.31 0.63 2.27
C ASP A 217 -10.30 -0.45 2.72
N HIS A 218 -9.15 -0.48 2.06
CA HIS A 218 -8.08 -1.42 2.38
C HIS A 218 -6.96 -0.71 3.12
N ASN A 219 -6.75 -1.10 4.37
CA ASN A 219 -5.62 -0.62 5.15
C ASN A 219 -4.30 -1.15 4.58
N LEU A 220 -3.32 -0.27 4.44
CA LEU A 220 -1.96 -0.70 4.16
C LEU A 220 -1.38 -1.41 5.39
N PRO A 221 -0.70 -2.56 5.23
CA PRO A 221 0.15 -3.09 6.29
C PRO A 221 1.27 -2.09 6.61
N SER A 222 1.85 -2.20 7.81
CA SER A 222 3.00 -1.36 8.20
C SER A 222 4.20 -1.53 7.25
N SER A 223 4.35 -2.73 6.68
CA SER A 223 5.27 -2.99 5.57
C SER A 223 4.52 -3.66 4.42
N VAL A 224 4.56 -3.04 3.24
CA VAL A 224 4.12 -3.70 2.00
C VAL A 224 5.30 -4.47 1.43
N ARG A 225 5.28 -5.79 1.64
CA ARG A 225 6.19 -6.71 0.99
C ARG A 225 5.44 -7.39 -0.13
N CYS A 226 5.69 -6.97 -1.35
CA CYS A 226 5.39 -7.82 -2.49
C CYS A 226 6.60 -8.74 -2.66
N PRO A 227 6.45 -10.08 -2.64
CA PRO A 227 7.55 -10.96 -2.99
C PRO A 227 8.01 -10.58 -4.40
N ASP A 228 9.33 -10.52 -4.59
CA ASP A 228 9.91 -10.21 -5.88
C ASP A 228 9.30 -11.15 -6.92
N ALA A 229 8.52 -10.57 -7.83
CA ALA A 229 7.85 -11.27 -8.92
C ALA A 229 8.89 -11.66 -9.98
N ALA A 230 9.83 -12.54 -9.63
CA ALA A 230 10.64 -13.36 -10.52
C ALA A 230 11.70 -14.10 -9.69
N GLY A 231 11.56 -15.44 -9.63
CA GLY A 231 12.61 -16.38 -9.24
C GLY A 231 13.19 -16.09 -7.86
N ASP A 232 12.64 -16.68 -6.82
CA ASP A 232 13.46 -17.72 -6.21
C ASP A 232 14.09 -18.69 -7.24
N PRO A 233 15.38 -18.53 -7.62
CA PRO A 233 16.08 -19.57 -8.36
C PRO A 233 16.37 -20.77 -7.45
N ASP A 234 16.02 -20.75 -6.16
CA ASP A 234 16.38 -21.84 -5.27
C ASP A 234 15.54 -23.11 -5.54
N ASN A 235 14.49 -22.98 -6.36
CA ASN A 235 13.86 -24.11 -7.05
C ASN A 235 14.40 -24.26 -8.48
N VAL A 236 15.72 -24.26 -8.66
CA VAL A 236 16.31 -24.87 -9.86
C VAL A 236 15.97 -26.35 -9.78
N GLU A 237 15.00 -26.80 -10.58
CA GLU A 237 14.87 -28.21 -10.92
C GLU A 237 16.11 -28.60 -11.74
N CYS A 238 17.17 -28.95 -11.04
CA CYS A 238 18.39 -29.44 -11.65
C CYS A 238 18.11 -30.86 -12.15
N GLU A 239 17.74 -30.98 -13.42
CA GLU A 239 17.79 -32.26 -14.10
C GLU A 239 19.26 -32.59 -14.39
N ASP A 240 19.74 -33.71 -13.84
CA ASP A 240 21.11 -34.20 -14.02
C ASP A 240 22.22 -33.21 -13.57
N GLY A 241 21.93 -32.36 -12.59
CA GLY A 241 22.91 -31.40 -12.04
C GLY A 241 23.14 -30.16 -12.90
N ILE A 242 22.30 -29.93 -13.91
CA ILE A 242 22.35 -28.74 -14.77
C ILE A 242 21.00 -28.03 -14.70
N ASP A 243 21.03 -26.71 -14.54
CA ASP A 243 19.86 -25.86 -14.75
C ASP A 243 19.47 -25.89 -16.24
N PRO A 244 18.30 -26.43 -16.63
CA PRO A 244 17.91 -26.53 -18.03
C PRO A 244 17.62 -25.16 -18.67
N ALA A 245 17.34 -24.12 -17.88
CA ALA A 245 17.06 -22.77 -18.37
C ALA A 245 18.34 -21.99 -18.67
N THR A 246 19.39 -22.18 -17.88
CA THR A 246 20.63 -21.38 -17.98
C THR A 246 21.86 -22.19 -18.44
N GLY A 247 21.81 -23.52 -18.31
CA GLY A 247 22.95 -24.41 -18.55
C GLY A 247 24.02 -24.37 -17.46
N ALA A 248 23.75 -23.76 -16.31
CA ALA A 248 24.69 -23.69 -15.19
C ALA A 248 24.66 -24.99 -14.36
N GLU A 249 25.83 -25.42 -13.87
CA GLU A 249 25.93 -26.58 -12.97
C GLU A 249 25.42 -26.22 -11.56
N CYS A 250 24.55 -27.07 -11.02
CA CYS A 250 23.90 -26.86 -9.73
C CYS A 250 24.66 -27.43 -8.53
N ASP A 251 25.73 -28.19 -8.76
CA ASP A 251 26.34 -29.07 -7.76
C ASP A 251 27.48 -28.42 -6.95
N GLY A 252 27.63 -27.10 -7.04
CA GLY A 252 28.67 -26.40 -6.30
C GLY A 252 30.08 -26.64 -6.85
N GLY A 253 30.22 -26.97 -8.14
CA GLY A 253 31.49 -26.86 -8.86
C GLY A 253 32.63 -27.79 -8.37
N PRO A 254 33.76 -27.81 -9.10
CA PRO A 254 34.76 -28.88 -9.03
C PRO A 254 35.59 -28.98 -7.73
N SER A 255 35.25 -28.23 -6.68
CA SER A 255 35.95 -28.21 -5.39
C SER A 255 35.21 -28.92 -4.25
N ALA A 256 33.97 -29.36 -4.43
CA ALA A 256 33.18 -29.94 -3.34
C ALA A 256 33.43 -31.45 -3.08
N ASN A 257 34.24 -32.13 -3.90
CA ASN A 257 34.53 -33.55 -3.71
C ASN A 257 35.99 -33.91 -4.04
N GLN A 258 36.92 -33.48 -3.18
CA GLN A 258 38.25 -34.08 -3.07
C GLN A 258 38.42 -34.67 -1.67
N ASP A 259 37.62 -35.69 -1.37
CA ASP A 259 37.93 -36.67 -0.33
C ASP A 259 38.51 -37.91 -1.01
N ASP A 260 39.67 -37.76 -1.64
CA ASP A 260 40.49 -38.87 -2.13
C ASP A 260 41.18 -39.51 -0.91
N GLY A 261 40.40 -40.38 -0.24
CA GLY A 261 40.91 -41.30 0.76
C GLY A 261 42.03 -42.18 0.21
N THR A 262 43.28 -41.73 0.35
CA THR A 262 44.46 -42.60 0.27
C THR A 262 44.54 -43.47 1.52
N GLY A 263 43.91 -44.63 1.45
CA GLY A 263 44.29 -45.78 2.27
C GLY A 263 45.64 -46.33 1.78
N GLY A 264 46.64 -46.26 2.65
CA GLY A 264 47.95 -46.91 2.53
C GLY A 264 48.53 -47.15 3.91
#